data_AF-A0A931DRK7-F1
#
_entry.id   AF-A0A931DRK7-F1
#
_cell.length_a   1.000
_cell.length_b   1.000
_cell.length_c   1.000
_cell.angle_alpha   90.00
_cell.angle_beta   90.00
_cell.angle_gamma   90.00
#
_symmetry.space_group_name_H-M   'P 1'
#
loop_
_entity.id
_entity.type
_entity.pdbx_description
1 polymer ?
#
loop_
_entity_poly.entity_id
_entity_poly.type
_entity_poly.pdbx_seq_one_letter_code
_entity_poly.pdbx_strand_id
1 'polypeptide(L)'
;MRRVPRGPRTPRSLKAGALVALLVLTSSGCEVMERISEGAYRTAVADGTRAELERRGIPTPDRPHCRTPATGVASVVRVRCTGRTASGARVVVTGGADRADTDRPRESYTVTVDGRVVLRTACLGLGCPAPR
;
A
#
# COMPACT_ATOMS: atom_id res chain seq x y z
N MET A 1 -70.77 27.39 -18.00
CA MET A 1 -69.90 26.23 -18.29
C MET A 1 -68.55 26.46 -17.62
N ARG A 2 -68.02 25.44 -16.93
CA ARG A 2 -67.05 25.54 -15.82
C ARG A 2 -65.59 25.76 -16.27
N ARG A 3 -64.86 26.61 -15.56
CA ARG A 3 -63.39 26.75 -15.66
C ARG A 3 -62.71 25.53 -15.04
N VAL A 4 -61.68 25.01 -15.71
CA VAL A 4 -60.78 23.95 -15.21
C VAL A 4 -59.64 24.58 -14.41
N PRO A 5 -59.35 24.17 -13.15
CA PRO A 5 -58.15 24.61 -12.46
C PRO A 5 -56.96 23.70 -12.82
N ARG A 6 -55.85 24.29 -13.30
CA ARG A 6 -54.55 23.63 -13.38
C ARG A 6 -53.87 23.76 -12.02
N GLY A 7 -53.73 22.65 -11.30
CA GLY A 7 -52.94 22.59 -10.07
C GLY A 7 -51.43 22.70 -10.35
N PRO A 8 -50.63 23.24 -9.40
CA PRO A 8 -49.18 23.34 -9.55
C PRO A 8 -48.53 21.95 -9.48
N ARG A 9 -47.60 21.70 -10.40
CA ARG A 9 -46.71 20.53 -10.39
C ARG A 9 -45.74 20.65 -9.22
N THR A 10 -45.86 19.78 -8.23
CA THR A 10 -44.89 19.63 -7.15
C THR A 10 -43.58 19.01 -7.69
N PRO A 11 -42.40 19.60 -7.44
CA PRO A 11 -41.13 19.02 -7.86
C PRO A 11 -40.69 17.90 -6.90
N ARG A 12 -40.69 16.65 -7.39
CA ARG A 12 -40.08 15.47 -6.73
C ARG A 12 -38.54 15.49 -6.84
N SER A 13 -37.87 16.56 -6.39
CA SER A 13 -36.44 16.73 -6.67
C SER A 13 -35.52 16.72 -5.45
N LEU A 14 -36.03 16.76 -4.22
CA LEU A 14 -35.16 16.80 -3.02
C LEU A 14 -34.47 15.47 -2.68
N LYS A 15 -35.01 14.32 -3.14
CA LYS A 15 -34.41 13.01 -2.82
C LYS A 15 -33.19 12.66 -3.68
N ALA A 16 -33.06 13.26 -4.86
CA ALA A 16 -31.96 12.95 -5.78
C ALA A 16 -30.64 13.61 -5.34
N GLY A 17 -30.68 14.84 -4.79
CA GLY A 17 -29.48 15.55 -4.36
C GLY A 17 -28.78 14.93 -3.14
N ALA A 18 -29.57 14.42 -2.18
CA ALA A 18 -29.03 13.79 -0.97
C ALA A 18 -28.29 12.47 -1.27
N LEU A 19 -28.77 11.69 -2.24
CA LEU A 19 -28.13 10.44 -2.67
C LEU A 19 -26.78 10.68 -3.35
N VAL A 20 -26.68 11.70 -4.20
CA VAL A 20 -25.41 12.05 -4.89
C VAL A 20 -24.37 12.57 -3.89
N ALA A 21 -24.76 13.41 -2.94
CA ALA A 21 -23.84 13.90 -1.90
C ALA A 21 -23.30 12.76 -1.02
N LEU A 22 -24.15 11.78 -0.68
CA LEU A 22 -23.75 10.61 0.09
C LEU A 22 -22.76 9.71 -0.67
N LEU A 23 -22.93 9.56 -1.99
CA LEU A 23 -22.03 8.79 -2.87
C LEU A 23 -20.65 9.44 -3.04
N VAL A 24 -20.57 10.77 -3.06
CA VAL A 24 -19.28 11.47 -3.14
C VAL A 24 -18.47 11.27 -1.86
N LEU A 25 -19.13 11.26 -0.69
CA LEU A 25 -18.49 11.07 0.62
C LEU A 25 -17.93 9.66 0.85
N THR A 26 -18.51 8.63 0.23
CA THR A 26 -17.98 7.26 0.37
C THR A 26 -16.75 7.01 -0.51
N SER A 27 -16.65 7.69 -1.66
CA SER A 27 -15.51 7.53 -2.57
C SER A 27 -14.17 8.01 -1.99
N SER A 28 -14.20 9.07 -1.17
CA SER A 28 -13.01 9.61 -0.52
C SER A 28 -12.49 8.76 0.65
N GLY A 29 -13.34 7.91 1.24
CA GLY A 29 -12.93 6.99 2.31
C GLY A 29 -12.04 5.85 1.83
N CYS A 30 -12.31 5.30 0.64
CA CYS A 30 -11.53 4.21 0.05
C CYS A 30 -10.09 4.63 -0.26
N GLU A 31 -9.91 5.82 -0.86
CA GLU A 31 -8.58 6.31 -1.23
C GLU A 31 -7.72 6.61 0.02
N VAL A 32 -8.33 7.11 1.10
CA VAL A 32 -7.62 7.33 2.37
C VAL A 32 -7.18 6.01 2.99
N MET A 33 -8.05 4.99 3.03
CA MET A 33 -7.69 3.66 3.52
C MET A 33 -6.61 2.99 2.66
N GLU A 34 -6.68 3.12 1.34
CA GLU A 34 -5.68 2.58 0.42
C GLU A 34 -4.30 3.23 0.63
N ARG A 35 -4.24 4.57 0.74
CA ARG A 35 -2.99 5.27 1.06
C ARG A 35 -2.43 4.91 2.44
N ILE A 36 -3.29 4.72 3.44
CA ILE A 36 -2.87 4.26 4.77
C ILE A 36 -2.32 2.83 4.68
N SER A 37 -2.97 1.95 3.93
CA SER A 37 -2.52 0.57 3.69
C SER A 37 -1.16 0.53 3.00
N GLU A 38 -0.95 1.34 1.95
CA GLU A 38 0.35 1.48 1.30
C GLU A 38 1.42 2.04 2.24
N GLY A 39 1.06 3.03 3.06
CA GLY A 39 1.97 3.62 4.06
C GLY A 39 2.40 2.62 5.13
N ALA A 40 1.45 1.82 5.62
CA ALA A 40 1.70 0.73 6.56
C ALA A 40 2.59 -0.34 5.92
N TYR A 41 2.30 -0.73 4.67
CA TYR A 41 3.10 -1.70 3.92
C TYR A 41 4.55 -1.23 3.74
N ARG A 42 4.77 0.03 3.33
CA ARG A 42 6.12 0.60 3.20
C ARG A 42 6.88 0.61 4.53
N THR A 43 6.20 0.97 5.61
CA THR A 43 6.80 0.98 6.95
C THR A 43 7.20 -0.43 7.38
N ALA A 44 6.32 -1.42 7.19
CA ALA A 44 6.59 -2.82 7.51
C ALA A 44 7.79 -3.37 6.73
N VAL A 45 7.88 -3.09 5.41
CA VAL A 45 9.01 -3.51 4.58
C VAL A 45 10.30 -2.81 5.00
N ALA A 46 10.26 -1.52 5.35
CA ALA A 46 11.43 -0.79 5.83
C ALA A 46 11.97 -1.36 7.15
N ASP A 47 11.08 -1.57 8.12
CA ASP A 47 11.41 -2.09 9.45
C ASP A 47 11.90 -3.53 9.39
N GLY A 48 11.22 -4.38 8.61
CA GLY A 48 11.63 -5.77 8.42
C GLY A 48 12.97 -5.90 7.68
N THR A 49 13.27 -5.00 6.74
CA THR A 49 14.56 -4.99 6.04
C THR A 49 15.68 -4.65 7.01
N ARG A 50 15.50 -3.60 7.81
CA ARG A 50 16.46 -3.19 8.83
C ARG A 50 16.75 -4.34 9.79
N ALA A 51 15.70 -4.96 10.33
CA ALA A 51 15.83 -6.08 11.28
C ALA A 51 16.56 -7.29 10.67
N GLU A 52 16.26 -7.64 9.42
CA GLU A 52 16.90 -8.78 8.75
C GLU A 52 18.37 -8.51 8.39
N LEU A 53 18.70 -7.29 7.98
CA LEU A 53 20.10 -6.90 7.75
C LEU A 53 20.89 -6.85 9.05
N GLU A 54 20.30 -6.33 10.13
CA GLU A 54 20.88 -6.31 11.47
C GLU A 54 21.18 -7.73 11.98
N ARG A 55 20.24 -8.67 11.84
CA ARG A 55 20.46 -10.11 12.16
C ARG A 55 21.60 -10.75 11.37
N ARG A 56 21.90 -10.25 10.18
CA ARG A 56 22.99 -10.73 9.31
C ARG A 56 24.32 -10.03 9.56
N GLY A 57 24.42 -9.16 10.56
CA GLY A 57 25.62 -8.38 10.84
C GLY A 57 25.87 -7.26 9.83
N ILE A 58 24.83 -6.81 9.12
CA ILE A 58 24.89 -5.69 8.17
C ILE A 58 24.07 -4.53 8.78
N PRO A 59 24.64 -3.73 9.70
CA PRO A 59 23.90 -2.66 10.35
C PRO A 59 23.50 -1.59 9.34
N THR A 60 22.26 -1.11 9.44
CA THR A 60 21.76 0.07 8.73
C THR A 60 21.30 1.09 9.77
N PRO A 61 21.95 2.27 9.87
CA PRO A 61 21.67 3.25 10.92
C PRO A 61 20.24 3.79 10.84
N ASP A 62 19.73 3.92 9.61
CA ASP A 62 18.40 4.43 9.33
C ASP A 62 17.53 3.38 8.63
N ARG A 63 16.22 3.62 8.68
CA ARG A 63 15.26 2.85 7.89
C ARG A 63 15.43 3.14 6.40
N PRO A 64 15.40 2.13 5.52
CA PRO A 64 15.36 2.36 4.08
C PRO A 64 14.14 3.20 3.69
N HIS A 65 14.33 4.17 2.80
CA HIS A 65 13.23 4.92 2.21
C HIS A 65 12.51 4.05 1.18
N CYS A 66 11.23 3.74 1.41
CA CYS A 66 10.41 2.92 0.53
C CYS A 66 9.47 3.74 -0.36
N ARG A 67 9.17 3.22 -1.54
CA ARG A 67 8.13 3.70 -2.45
C ARG A 67 7.31 2.52 -2.96
N THR A 68 6.03 2.74 -3.23
CA THR A 68 5.12 1.77 -3.83
C THR A 68 4.78 2.25 -5.24
N PRO A 69 5.49 1.81 -6.29
CA PRO A 69 5.15 2.20 -7.65
C PRO A 69 3.76 1.70 -8.01
N ALA A 70 2.96 2.55 -8.65
CA ALA A 70 1.66 2.15 -9.17
C ALA A 70 1.83 1.02 -10.20
N THR A 71 1.03 -0.03 -10.06
CA THR A 71 1.06 -1.21 -10.94
C THR A 71 -0.07 -1.21 -11.96
N GLY A 72 -1.14 -0.43 -11.70
CA GLY A 72 -2.39 -0.47 -12.46
C GLY A 72 -3.21 -1.76 -12.24
N VAL A 73 -2.78 -2.64 -11.34
CA VAL A 73 -3.42 -3.93 -11.07
C VAL A 73 -3.62 -4.06 -9.57
N ALA A 74 -4.88 -4.03 -9.12
CA ALA A 74 -5.23 -4.05 -7.69
C ALA A 74 -4.69 -5.27 -6.93
N SER A 75 -4.58 -6.42 -7.61
CA SER A 75 -4.04 -7.66 -7.02
C SER A 75 -2.52 -7.69 -6.90
N VAL A 76 -1.81 -6.65 -7.37
CA VAL A 76 -0.34 -6.61 -7.40
C VAL A 76 0.16 -5.33 -6.73
N VAL A 77 0.92 -5.49 -5.66
CA VAL A 77 1.63 -4.40 -4.99
C VAL A 77 3.12 -4.58 -5.26
N ARG A 78 3.81 -3.49 -5.62
CA ARG A 78 5.27 -3.46 -5.76
C ARG A 78 5.86 -2.51 -4.75
N VAL A 79 7.05 -2.84 -4.26
CA VAL A 79 7.81 -1.96 -3.37
C VAL A 79 9.26 -1.87 -3.83
N ARG A 80 9.80 -0.66 -3.72
CA ARG A 80 11.22 -0.40 -3.88
C ARG A 80 11.71 0.44 -2.72
N CYS A 81 12.67 -0.08 -1.96
CA CYS A 81 13.31 0.65 -0.88
C CYS A 81 14.78 0.89 -1.16
N THR A 82 15.29 2.03 -0.71
CA THR A 82 16.71 2.38 -0.80
C THR A 82 17.21 2.91 0.52
N GLY A 83 18.39 2.48 0.93
CA GLY A 83 19.05 2.93 2.15
C GLY A 83 20.57 2.78 2.06
N ARG A 84 21.24 2.89 3.20
CA ARG A 84 22.68 2.67 3.32
C ARG A 84 22.99 1.84 4.56
N THR A 85 24.05 1.04 4.48
CA THR A 85 24.64 0.40 5.67
C THR A 85 25.44 1.42 6.48
N ALA A 86 25.86 1.05 7.69
CA ALA A 86 26.77 1.86 8.49
C ALA A 86 28.13 2.11 7.79
N SER A 87 28.56 1.19 6.93
CA SER A 87 29.76 1.34 6.08
C SER A 87 29.52 2.19 4.82
N GLY A 88 28.31 2.70 4.61
CA GLY A 88 27.94 3.53 3.46
C GLY A 88 27.50 2.76 2.21
N ALA A 89 27.58 1.42 2.23
CA ALA A 89 27.17 0.55 1.14
C ALA A 89 25.69 0.74 0.81
N ARG A 90 25.35 0.74 -0.47
CA ARG A 90 23.98 0.98 -0.94
C ARG A 90 23.11 -0.24 -0.68
N VAL A 91 22.02 -0.05 0.05
CA VAL A 91 20.97 -1.05 0.22
C VAL A 91 19.86 -0.78 -0.79
N VAL A 92 19.43 -1.82 -1.51
CA VAL A 92 18.24 -1.78 -2.36
C VAL A 92 17.36 -2.98 -2.05
N VAL A 93 16.08 -2.72 -1.82
CA VAL A 93 15.04 -3.74 -1.69
C VAL A 93 14.12 -3.61 -2.90
N THR A 94 13.83 -4.73 -3.53
CA THR A 94 12.80 -4.85 -4.56
C THR A 94 11.91 -6.01 -4.22
N GLY A 95 10.61 -5.85 -4.39
CA GLY A 95 9.68 -6.92 -4.08
C GLY A 95 8.24 -6.47 -4.17
N GLY A 96 7.36 -7.19 -3.50
CA GLY A 96 5.94 -6.92 -3.52
C GLY A 96 5.11 -8.10 -3.05
N ALA A 97 3.81 -7.95 -3.22
CA ALA A 97 2.82 -8.99 -3.03
C ALA A 97 1.98 -9.18 -4.29
N ASP A 98 1.80 -10.42 -4.70
CA ASP A 98 0.77 -10.82 -5.67
C ASP A 98 -0.45 -11.38 -4.93
N ARG A 99 -1.64 -11.30 -5.54
CA ARG A 99 -2.93 -11.64 -4.90
C ARG A 99 -3.17 -10.84 -3.62
N ALA A 100 -2.79 -9.56 -3.65
CA ALA A 100 -2.88 -8.64 -2.52
C ALA A 100 -4.34 -8.31 -2.12
N ASP A 101 -5.28 -8.61 -3.01
CA ASP A 101 -6.74 -8.51 -2.85
C ASP A 101 -7.37 -9.75 -2.19
N THR A 102 -6.56 -10.71 -1.73
CA THR A 102 -7.03 -11.95 -1.10
C THR A 102 -6.49 -12.09 0.32
N ASP A 103 -7.13 -12.95 1.13
CA ASP A 103 -6.67 -13.28 2.48
C ASP A 103 -5.32 -14.04 2.52
N ARG A 104 -4.75 -14.38 1.36
CA ARG A 104 -3.49 -15.13 1.23
C ARG A 104 -2.55 -14.50 0.18
N PRO A 105 -2.05 -13.28 0.42
CA PRO A 105 -1.08 -12.65 -0.46
C PRO A 105 0.17 -13.51 -0.60
N ARG A 106 0.82 -13.45 -1.75
CA ARG A 106 2.13 -14.07 -2.00
C ARG A 106 3.18 -12.99 -2.08
N GLU A 107 3.96 -12.88 -1.03
CA GLU A 107 5.04 -11.91 -0.96
C GLU A 107 6.35 -12.47 -1.53
N SER A 108 7.15 -11.59 -2.13
CA SER A 108 8.52 -11.92 -2.55
C SER A 108 9.40 -10.67 -2.52
N TYR A 109 10.59 -10.80 -1.93
CA TYR A 109 11.55 -9.72 -1.76
C TYR A 109 12.96 -10.19 -2.10
N THR A 110 13.71 -9.28 -2.72
CA THR A 110 15.16 -9.38 -2.92
C THR A 110 15.82 -8.16 -2.32
N VAL A 111 16.82 -8.38 -1.47
CA VAL A 111 17.65 -7.32 -0.88
C VAL A 111 19.06 -7.45 -1.44
N THR A 112 19.58 -6.34 -1.93
CA THR A 112 20.96 -6.22 -2.38
C THR A 112 21.72 -5.19 -1.54
N VAL A 113 22.99 -5.48 -1.28
CA VAL A 113 23.97 -4.55 -0.70
C VAL A 113 25.09 -4.38 -1.72
N ASP A 114 25.33 -3.15 -2.17
CA ASP A 114 26.25 -2.82 -3.28
C ASP A 114 26.07 -3.71 -4.52
N GLY A 115 24.80 -3.97 -4.86
CA GLY A 115 24.43 -4.77 -6.02
C GLY A 115 24.54 -6.29 -5.83
N ARG A 116 25.08 -6.77 -4.71
CA ARG A 116 25.12 -8.21 -4.38
C ARG A 116 23.86 -8.61 -3.63
N VAL A 117 23.21 -9.70 -4.07
CA VAL A 117 22.05 -10.26 -3.35
C VAL A 117 22.50 -10.84 -2.02
N VAL A 118 21.94 -10.31 -0.92
CA VAL A 118 22.23 -10.79 0.44
C VAL A 118 21.04 -11.52 1.06
N LEU A 119 19.84 -11.34 0.51
CA LEU A 119 18.61 -11.98 0.96
C LEU A 119 17.63 -12.12 -0.21
N ARG A 120 17.00 -13.30 -0.28
CA ARG A 120 15.72 -13.52 -0.98
C ARG A 120 14.76 -14.15 0.01
N THR A 121 13.56 -13.60 0.15
CA THR A 121 12.57 -14.11 1.11
C THR A 121 11.15 -13.87 0.63
N ALA A 122 10.23 -14.74 1.05
CA ALA A 122 8.79 -14.58 0.85
C ALA A 122 8.08 -13.94 2.05
N CYS A 123 8.82 -13.54 3.08
CA CYS A 123 8.29 -12.85 4.26
C CYS A 123 9.40 -11.96 4.83
N LEU A 124 9.10 -10.69 5.08
CA LEU A 124 10.05 -9.70 5.57
C LEU A 124 9.46 -8.91 6.74
N GLY A 125 9.95 -9.16 7.96
CA GLY A 125 9.37 -8.60 9.20
C GLY A 125 9.61 -9.45 10.44
N LEU A 126 9.06 -9.03 11.57
CA LEU A 126 9.17 -9.71 12.88
C LEU A 126 8.28 -10.95 13.00
N GLY A 127 7.18 -11.02 12.25
CA GLY A 127 6.26 -12.17 12.23
C GLY A 127 6.68 -13.29 11.28
N CYS A 128 7.84 -13.15 10.61
CA CYS A 128 8.30 -14.10 9.62
C CYS A 128 9.07 -15.26 10.28
N PRO A 129 8.90 -16.50 9.79
CA PRO A 129 9.74 -17.60 10.23
C PRO A 129 11.21 -17.28 9.92
N ALA A 130 12.12 -17.78 10.74
CA ALA A 130 13.55 -17.62 10.50
C ALA A 130 13.90 -18.13 9.08
N PRO A 131 14.74 -17.40 8.33
CA PRO A 131 15.26 -17.90 7.06
C PRO A 131 15.96 -19.24 7.29
N ARG A 132 15.70 -20.23 6.43
CA ARG A 132 16.50 -21.46 6.38
C ARG A 132 17.74 -21.25 5.53
#